data_AF-A0A8C7ABS6-F1
#
_entry.id   AF-A0A8C7ABS6-F1
#
_cell.length_a   1.000
_cell.length_b   1.000
_cell.length_c   1.000
_cell.angle_alpha   90.00
_cell.angle_beta   90.00
_cell.angle_gamma   90.00
#
_symmetry.space_group_name_H-M   'P 1'
#
loop_
_entity.id
_entity.type
_entity.pdbx_description
1 polymer ?
#
loop_
_entity_poly.entity_id
_entity_poly.type
_entity_poly.pdbx_seq_one_letter_code
_entity_poly.pdbx_strand_id
1 'polypeptide(L)'
;MTTIHAATTQKTMDSPSGKLWHDSRGAAQNIIPASTGAAKAVGKVIPEVNGKLTGMAVCVPNPNMLVVDLTCRLEKAAKYDNIKKVVKQATEGPLKGILEYTEDQVVSCDFNTTRWWTLQSTWPPKSTRPLDHQPQPEQEEERGPQLLGNPCPNLSPKTLRISQPPLFPSQTP
;
A
#
# COMPACT_ATOMS: atom_id res chain seq x y z
N MET A 1 6.47 -5.88 0.48
CA MET A 1 5.32 -5.94 -0.44
C MET A 1 4.04 -5.70 0.36
N THR A 2 3.16 -4.85 -0.12
CA THR A 2 1.82 -4.64 0.44
C THR A 2 0.80 -4.94 -0.65
N THR A 3 -0.22 -5.74 -0.33
CA THR A 3 -1.31 -6.02 -1.25
C THR A 3 -2.57 -5.30 -0.78
N ILE A 4 -3.09 -4.38 -1.57
CA ILE A 4 -4.38 -3.74 -1.31
C ILE A 4 -5.42 -4.60 -2.01
N HIS A 5 -6.27 -5.25 -1.24
CA HIS A 5 -7.09 -6.37 -1.69
C HIS A 5 -8.58 -6.07 -1.48
N ALA A 6 -9.42 -6.46 -2.44
CA ALA A 6 -10.87 -6.45 -2.26
C ALA A 6 -11.30 -7.32 -1.06
N ALA A 7 -12.38 -6.93 -0.38
CA ALA A 7 -12.95 -7.76 0.66
C ALA A 7 -13.54 -9.04 0.04
N THR A 8 -13.21 -10.20 0.61
CA THR A 8 -13.66 -11.52 0.13
C THR A 8 -14.32 -12.32 1.25
N THR A 9 -13.55 -12.75 2.25
CA THR A 9 -14.05 -13.57 3.38
C THR A 9 -14.52 -12.76 4.58
N GLN A 10 -14.33 -11.44 4.54
CA GLN A 10 -14.66 -10.52 5.62
C GLN A 10 -16.18 -10.39 5.81
N LYS A 11 -16.58 -9.98 7.01
CA LYS A 11 -17.99 -9.91 7.42
C LYS A 11 -18.63 -8.60 6.98
N THR A 12 -19.93 -8.62 6.68
CA THR A 12 -20.69 -7.41 6.31
C THR A 12 -20.77 -6.43 7.49
N MET A 13 -21.02 -6.96 8.69
CA MET A 13 -21.11 -6.21 9.94
C MET A 13 -20.15 -6.81 10.96
N ASP A 14 -19.90 -6.07 12.05
CA ASP A 14 -19.07 -6.56 13.16
C ASP A 14 -19.59 -7.91 13.68
N SER A 15 -18.76 -8.95 13.67
CA SER A 15 -19.17 -10.32 14.01
C SER A 15 -18.01 -11.16 14.54
N PRO A 16 -18.21 -12.07 15.50
CA PRO A 16 -17.14 -12.88 16.05
C PRO A 16 -16.30 -13.59 14.97
N SER A 17 -14.96 -13.53 15.11
CA SER A 17 -14.01 -14.16 14.20
C SER A 17 -13.20 -15.20 14.96
N GLY A 18 -13.06 -16.41 14.38
CA GLY A 18 -12.32 -17.51 14.97
C GLY A 18 -10.81 -17.47 14.76
N LYS A 19 -10.29 -16.49 14.01
CA LYS A 19 -8.87 -16.45 13.60
C LYS A 19 -8.17 -15.19 14.07
N LEU A 20 -8.61 -14.03 13.60
CA LEU A 20 -8.03 -12.73 13.95
C LEU A 20 -9.16 -11.74 14.28
N TRP A 21 -8.93 -10.94 15.33
CA TRP A 21 -9.93 -10.01 15.84
C TRP A 21 -10.27 -8.90 14.85
N HIS A 22 -9.34 -8.45 14.01
CA HIS A 22 -9.61 -7.41 13.00
C HIS A 22 -10.45 -7.91 11.82
N ASP A 23 -10.46 -9.22 11.53
CA ASP A 23 -11.31 -9.82 10.48
C ASP A 23 -12.81 -9.81 10.86
N SER A 24 -13.11 -9.55 12.14
CA SER A 24 -14.48 -9.43 12.65
C SER A 24 -15.16 -8.15 12.19
N ARG A 25 -14.41 -7.13 11.77
CA ARG A 25 -14.92 -5.79 11.51
C ARG A 25 -15.65 -5.74 10.17
N GLY A 26 -16.71 -4.92 10.09
CA GLY A 26 -17.48 -4.73 8.86
C GLY A 26 -16.61 -4.30 7.68
N ALA A 27 -16.54 -5.14 6.64
CA ALA A 27 -15.61 -5.01 5.52
C ALA A 27 -15.85 -3.76 4.65
N ALA A 28 -17.12 -3.37 4.52
CA ALA A 28 -17.50 -2.21 3.71
C ALA A 28 -17.15 -0.87 4.37
N GLN A 29 -16.83 -0.88 5.67
CA GLN A 29 -16.62 0.33 6.47
C GLN A 29 -15.17 0.49 6.94
N ASN A 30 -14.35 -0.55 6.82
CA ASN A 30 -13.03 -0.58 7.43
C ASN A 30 -11.94 -0.92 6.41
N ILE A 31 -10.75 -0.39 6.67
CA ILE A 31 -9.50 -0.83 6.05
C ILE A 31 -8.88 -1.83 7.02
N ILE A 32 -8.85 -3.11 6.64
CA ILE A 32 -8.52 -4.22 7.55
C ILE A 32 -7.14 -4.78 7.19
N PRO A 33 -6.12 -4.59 8.05
CA PRO A 33 -4.82 -5.23 7.86
C PRO A 33 -4.96 -6.75 7.93
N ALA A 34 -4.21 -7.48 7.11
CA ALA A 34 -4.19 -8.94 7.12
C ALA A 34 -2.77 -9.44 6.86
N SER A 35 -2.43 -10.59 7.45
CA SER A 35 -1.18 -11.28 7.14
C SER A 35 -1.32 -12.07 5.83
N THR A 36 -0.28 -12.08 4.99
CA THR A 36 -0.26 -12.83 3.74
C THR A 36 1.02 -13.65 3.58
N GLY A 37 0.86 -14.88 3.10
CA GLY A 37 1.96 -15.76 2.72
C GLY A 37 2.46 -15.54 1.29
N ALA A 38 1.78 -14.71 0.48
CA ALA A 38 2.05 -14.58 -0.95
C ALA A 38 3.50 -14.17 -1.25
N ALA A 39 4.01 -13.14 -0.58
CA ALA A 39 5.40 -12.69 -0.77
C ALA A 39 6.43 -13.76 -0.38
N LYS A 40 6.16 -14.55 0.67
CA LYS A 40 7.01 -15.68 1.07
C LYS A 40 6.93 -16.83 0.07
N ALA A 41 5.77 -17.03 -0.57
CA ALA A 41 5.58 -18.06 -1.59
C ALA A 41 6.36 -17.74 -2.89
N VAL A 42 6.54 -16.46 -3.23
CA VAL A 42 7.41 -16.06 -4.35
C VAL A 42 8.83 -16.60 -4.17
N GLY A 43 9.35 -16.59 -2.93
CA GLY A 43 10.65 -17.18 -2.61
C GLY A 43 10.76 -18.69 -2.84
N LYS A 44 9.63 -19.40 -2.88
CA LYS A 44 9.59 -20.84 -3.21
C LYS A 44 9.62 -21.09 -4.72
N VAL A 45 9.01 -20.20 -5.51
CA VAL A 45 8.95 -20.30 -6.98
C VAL A 45 10.23 -19.76 -7.61
N ILE A 46 10.81 -18.72 -7.02
CA ILE A 46 12.05 -18.08 -7.46
C ILE A 46 13.07 -18.19 -6.31
N PRO A 47 13.93 -19.22 -6.32
CA PRO A 47 14.86 -19.48 -5.21
C PRO A 47 15.82 -18.32 -4.92
N GLU A 48 16.18 -17.53 -5.93
CA GLU A 48 17.10 -16.38 -5.81
C GLU A 48 16.58 -15.27 -4.89
N VAL A 49 15.26 -15.18 -4.72
CA VAL A 49 14.58 -14.21 -3.85
C VAL A 49 14.05 -14.85 -2.56
N ASN A 50 14.39 -16.12 -2.30
CA ASN A 50 13.97 -16.80 -1.08
C ASN A 50 14.51 -16.11 0.17
N GLY A 51 13.64 -15.88 1.15
CA GLY A 51 13.97 -15.16 2.38
C GLY A 51 14.16 -13.64 2.23
N LYS A 52 14.18 -13.09 1.00
CA LYS A 52 14.37 -11.65 0.76
C LYS A 52 13.06 -10.87 0.71
N LEU A 53 11.96 -11.54 0.32
CA LEU A 53 10.65 -10.91 0.17
C LEU A 53 9.71 -11.32 1.30
N THR A 54 9.07 -10.31 1.90
CA THR A 54 7.97 -10.48 2.84
C THR A 54 6.92 -9.40 2.56
N GLY A 55 5.73 -9.57 3.14
CA GLY A 55 4.65 -8.63 2.92
C GLY A 55 3.44 -8.78 3.82
N MET A 56 2.55 -7.81 3.68
CA MET A 56 1.25 -7.75 4.34
C MET A 56 0.15 -7.49 3.30
N ALA A 57 -1.08 -7.71 3.71
CA ALA A 57 -2.26 -7.37 2.94
C ALA A 57 -3.09 -6.33 3.70
N VAL A 58 -3.86 -5.56 2.96
CA VAL A 58 -4.81 -4.59 3.48
C VAL A 58 -6.10 -4.77 2.69
N CYS A 59 -7.15 -5.18 3.36
CA CYS A 59 -8.45 -5.38 2.73
C CYS A 59 -9.22 -4.06 2.76
N VAL A 60 -9.68 -3.61 1.59
CA VAL A 60 -10.36 -2.32 1.41
C VAL A 60 -11.82 -2.53 0.96
N PRO A 61 -12.70 -1.51 1.12
CA PRO A 61 -14.10 -1.55 0.71
C PRO A 61 -14.31 -1.57 -0.82
N ASN A 62 -13.85 -2.62 -1.48
CA ASN A 62 -14.01 -2.84 -2.92
C ASN A 62 -14.47 -4.29 -3.14
N PRO A 63 -15.51 -4.54 -3.98
CA PRO A 63 -16.01 -5.89 -4.24
C PRO A 63 -15.06 -6.79 -5.04
N ASN A 64 -14.20 -6.23 -5.89
CA ASN A 64 -13.30 -7.02 -6.74
C ASN A 64 -12.03 -6.24 -7.08
N MET A 65 -10.97 -6.94 -7.49
CA MET A 65 -9.62 -6.44 -7.79
C MET A 65 -8.73 -6.17 -6.59
N LEU A 66 -7.42 -6.18 -6.87
CA LEU A 66 -6.36 -5.91 -5.93
C LEU A 66 -5.22 -5.17 -6.65
N VAL A 67 -4.38 -4.48 -5.88
CA VAL A 67 -3.11 -3.92 -6.36
C VAL A 67 -1.96 -4.38 -5.47
N VAL A 68 -0.82 -4.67 -6.11
CA VAL A 68 0.41 -5.07 -5.42
C VAL A 68 1.37 -3.89 -5.42
N ASP A 69 1.67 -3.38 -4.23
CA ASP A 69 2.74 -2.40 -4.00
C ASP A 69 4.03 -3.13 -3.60
N LEU A 70 5.04 -3.05 -4.46
CA LEU A 70 6.33 -3.70 -4.29
C LEU A 70 7.43 -2.66 -4.10
N THR A 71 7.79 -2.41 -2.85
CA THR A 71 9.04 -1.74 -2.50
C THR A 71 10.16 -2.76 -2.37
N CYS A 72 11.24 -2.59 -3.15
CA CYS A 72 12.46 -3.40 -3.06
C CYS A 72 13.71 -2.56 -3.30
N ARG A 73 14.83 -2.98 -2.73
CA ARG A 73 16.15 -2.40 -3.01
C ARG A 73 16.84 -3.23 -4.09
N LEU A 74 17.22 -2.59 -5.19
CA LEU A 74 17.98 -3.22 -6.25
C LEU A 74 19.47 -3.29 -5.87
N GLU A 75 20.16 -4.34 -6.33
CA GLU A 75 21.60 -4.48 -6.15
C GLU A 75 22.37 -3.44 -6.97
N LYS A 76 21.92 -3.21 -8.22
CA LYS A 76 22.45 -2.17 -9.11
C LYS A 76 21.46 -1.01 -9.15
N ALA A 77 21.96 0.21 -8.95
CA ALA A 77 21.15 1.41 -9.09
C ALA A 77 20.62 1.50 -10.54
N ALA A 78 19.32 1.71 -10.66
CA ALA A 78 18.65 1.83 -11.95
C ALA A 78 17.72 3.04 -11.95
N LYS A 79 17.74 3.80 -13.05
CA LYS A 79 16.77 4.87 -13.28
C LYS A 79 15.39 4.27 -13.54
N TYR A 80 14.35 4.98 -13.11
CA TYR A 80 12.96 4.54 -13.30
C TYR A 80 12.61 4.24 -14.76
N ASP A 81 13.10 5.06 -15.71
CA ASP A 81 12.88 4.82 -17.14
C ASP A 81 13.52 3.53 -17.65
N ASN A 82 14.63 3.10 -17.06
CA ASN A 82 15.24 1.82 -17.41
C ASN A 82 14.40 0.65 -16.88
N ILE A 83 13.80 0.80 -15.69
CA ILE A 83 12.90 -0.21 -15.12
C ILE A 83 11.66 -0.37 -16.02
N LYS A 84 11.02 0.73 -16.41
CA LYS A 84 9.87 0.71 -17.33
C LYS A 84 10.21 0.01 -18.65
N LYS A 85 11.36 0.33 -19.25
CA LYS A 85 11.81 -0.30 -20.51
C LYS A 85 11.98 -1.80 -20.37
N VAL A 86 12.64 -2.26 -19.31
CA VAL A 86 12.85 -3.70 -19.07
C VAL A 86 11.52 -4.42 -18.84
N VAL A 87 10.60 -3.83 -18.07
CA VAL A 87 9.27 -4.42 -17.85
C VAL A 87 8.48 -4.50 -19.14
N LYS A 88 8.46 -3.43 -19.95
CA LYS A 88 7.77 -3.43 -21.24
C LYS A 88 8.33 -4.48 -22.20
N GLN A 89 9.65 -4.62 -22.26
CA GLN A 89 10.31 -5.68 -23.05
C GLN A 89 9.94 -7.08 -22.55
N ALA A 90 9.84 -7.27 -21.22
CA ALA A 90 9.45 -8.56 -20.65
C ALA A 90 7.99 -8.92 -20.97
N THR A 91 7.07 -7.93 -20.97
CA THR A 91 5.66 -8.12 -21.35
C THR A 91 5.46 -8.44 -22.82
N GLU A 92 6.31 -7.88 -23.70
CA GLU A 92 6.26 -8.15 -25.14
C GLU A 92 6.94 -9.48 -25.52
N GLY A 93 7.85 -9.98 -24.67
CA GLY A 93 8.62 -11.19 -24.89
C GLY A 93 8.15 -12.38 -24.04
N PRO A 94 8.94 -12.83 -23.05
CA PRO A 94 8.73 -14.09 -22.35
C PRO A 94 7.45 -14.14 -21.51
N LEU A 95 6.91 -12.99 -21.11
CA LEU A 95 5.70 -12.91 -20.28
C LEU A 95 4.45 -12.50 -21.08
N LYS A 96 4.51 -12.57 -22.41
CA LYS A 96 3.37 -12.24 -23.27
C LYS A 96 2.19 -13.18 -22.98
N GLY A 97 1.03 -12.58 -22.72
CA GLY A 97 -0.16 -13.33 -22.31
C GLY A 97 -0.12 -13.82 -20.87
N ILE A 98 0.76 -13.26 -20.04
CA ILE A 98 0.74 -13.43 -18.57
C ILE A 98 0.78 -12.04 -17.94
N LEU A 99 1.73 -11.22 -18.34
CA LEU A 99 1.92 -9.85 -17.85
C LEU A 99 1.69 -8.84 -18.98
N GLU A 100 0.84 -7.85 -18.71
CA GLU A 100 0.58 -6.68 -19.55
C GLU A 100 1.14 -5.42 -18.88
N TYR A 101 1.43 -4.40 -19.69
CA TYR A 101 1.95 -3.13 -19.22
C TYR A 101 1.08 -2.00 -19.77
N THR A 102 0.70 -1.06 -18.90
CA THR A 102 -0.08 0.13 -19.29
C THR A 102 0.51 1.41 -18.68
N GLU A 103 0.43 2.49 -19.46
CA GLU A 103 0.77 3.86 -19.02
C GLU A 103 -0.48 4.74 -18.89
N ASP A 104 -1.66 4.15 -19.12
CA ASP A 104 -2.93 4.85 -19.08
C ASP A 104 -3.36 5.17 -17.64
N GLN A 105 -4.20 6.20 -17.51
CA GLN A 105 -4.80 6.59 -16.24
C GLN A 105 -6.00 5.68 -15.93
N VAL A 106 -5.68 4.49 -15.42
CA VAL A 106 -6.66 3.46 -15.08
C VAL A 106 -6.91 3.37 -13.57
N VAL A 107 -8.13 2.96 -13.23
CA VAL A 107 -8.60 2.69 -11.88
C VAL A 107 -8.97 1.21 -11.73
N SER A 108 -9.23 0.77 -10.49
CA SER A 108 -9.45 -0.65 -10.19
C SER A 108 -10.57 -1.30 -11.03
N CYS A 109 -11.63 -0.57 -11.38
CA CYS A 109 -12.73 -1.13 -12.15
C CYS A 109 -12.39 -1.42 -13.62
N ASP A 110 -11.39 -0.75 -14.19
CA ASP A 110 -10.96 -0.96 -15.58
C ASP A 110 -10.35 -2.36 -15.78
N PHE A 111 -9.90 -2.98 -14.68
CA PHE A 111 -9.33 -4.32 -14.69
C PHE A 111 -10.36 -5.43 -14.44
N ASN A 112 -11.63 -5.09 -14.24
CA ASN A 112 -12.69 -6.09 -14.11
C ASN A 112 -12.75 -6.98 -15.35
N THR A 113 -12.77 -8.30 -15.12
CA THR A 113 -12.77 -9.35 -16.15
C THR A 113 -11.47 -9.50 -16.96
N THR A 114 -10.43 -8.71 -16.64
CA THR A 114 -9.11 -8.88 -17.26
C THR A 114 -8.52 -10.24 -16.88
N ARG A 115 -7.92 -10.91 -17.87
CA ARG A 115 -7.38 -12.27 -17.72
C ARG A 115 -5.93 -12.29 -17.23
N TRP A 116 -5.23 -11.17 -17.41
CA TRP A 116 -3.78 -11.06 -17.28
C TRP A 116 -3.40 -10.16 -16.11
N TRP A 117 -2.20 -10.35 -15.59
CA TRP A 117 -1.62 -9.41 -14.62
C TRP A 117 -1.24 -8.14 -15.37
N THR A 118 -1.67 -6.97 -14.90
CA THR A 118 -1.27 -5.71 -15.51
C THR A 118 -0.35 -4.93 -14.57
N LEU A 119 0.77 -4.49 -15.10
CA LEU A 119 1.70 -3.59 -14.43
C LEU A 119 1.47 -2.17 -14.96
N GLN A 120 1.00 -1.30 -14.08
CA GLN A 120 0.81 0.11 -14.40
C GLN A 120 2.08 0.89 -14.05
N SER A 121 2.61 1.66 -15.01
CA SER A 121 3.58 2.69 -14.65
C SER A 121 2.85 3.83 -13.96
N THR A 122 3.12 4.00 -12.67
CA THR A 122 2.35 4.86 -11.77
C THR A 122 2.17 6.31 -12.25
N TRP A 123 0.93 6.79 -12.08
CA TRP A 123 0.56 8.19 -11.96
C TRP A 123 0.16 8.48 -10.48
N PRO A 124 0.38 9.70 -9.94
CA PRO A 124 1.16 10.80 -10.51
C PRO A 124 2.66 10.47 -10.52
N PRO A 125 3.48 11.13 -11.37
CA PRO A 125 4.89 10.81 -11.61
C PRO A 125 5.82 10.96 -10.38
N LYS A 126 5.26 11.16 -9.19
CA LYS A 126 5.95 11.32 -7.90
C LYS A 126 5.70 10.17 -6.91
N SER A 127 4.77 9.23 -7.17
CA SER A 127 4.40 8.20 -6.19
C SER A 127 5.42 7.05 -6.14
N THR A 128 5.96 6.61 -7.28
CA THR A 128 7.06 5.63 -7.31
C THR A 128 8.39 6.34 -7.48
N ARG A 129 8.90 6.93 -6.40
CA ARG A 129 10.26 7.48 -6.38
C ARG A 129 11.25 6.40 -5.99
N PRO A 130 12.38 6.23 -6.73
CA PRO A 130 13.57 5.65 -6.14
C PRO A 130 13.86 6.43 -4.86
N LEU A 131 13.80 5.76 -3.71
CA LEU A 131 14.08 6.35 -2.41
C LEU A 131 15.59 6.48 -2.24
N ASP A 132 16.25 7.18 -3.16
CA ASP A 132 17.64 7.57 -2.95
C ASP A 132 17.64 8.75 -1.96
N HIS A 133 18.45 8.64 -0.91
CA HIS A 133 18.59 9.62 0.16
C HIS A 133 19.27 10.89 -0.39
N GLN A 134 18.55 11.68 -1.17
CA GLN A 134 18.91 13.05 -1.50
C GLN A 134 18.22 13.95 -0.48
N PRO A 135 18.93 14.81 0.27
CA PRO A 135 18.31 15.82 1.10
C PRO A 135 17.36 16.64 0.23
N GLN A 136 16.06 16.65 0.55
CA GLN A 136 15.14 17.57 -0.11
C GLN A 136 15.55 18.99 0.31
N PRO A 137 15.72 19.96 -0.62
CA PRO A 137 15.68 21.35 -0.22
C PRO A 137 14.29 21.63 0.37
N GLU A 138 14.26 22.14 1.60
CA GLU A 138 13.03 22.62 2.24
C GLU A 138 12.36 23.62 1.30
N GLN A 139 11.22 23.24 0.72
CA GLN A 139 10.32 24.22 0.14
C GLN A 139 9.51 24.79 1.29
N GLU A 140 10.00 25.91 1.81
CA GLU A 140 9.30 26.79 2.73
C GLU A 140 8.07 27.35 1.98
N GLU A 141 6.93 26.67 2.12
CA GLU A 141 5.64 27.22 1.75
C GLU A 141 5.32 28.32 2.77
N GLU A 142 5.48 29.59 2.37
CA GLU A 142 5.03 30.76 3.12
C GLU A 142 3.54 30.63 3.47
N ARG A 143 3.26 30.09 4.66
CA ARG A 143 1.98 30.27 5.33
C ARG A 143 2.17 31.41 6.34
N GLY A 144 1.51 32.53 6.05
CA GLY A 144 1.50 33.73 6.89
C GLY A 144 1.12 33.45 8.36
N PRO A 145 1.40 34.41 9.25
CA PRO A 145 1.58 34.15 10.67
C PRO A 145 0.24 33.93 11.38
N GLN A 146 0.06 32.76 11.99
CA GLN A 146 -0.93 32.59 13.07
C GLN A 146 -0.27 31.98 14.31
N LEU A 147 0.07 32.93 15.20
CA LEU A 147 0.05 32.87 16.67
C LEU A 147 0.78 31.71 17.38
N LEU A 148 1.96 32.07 17.87
CA LEU A 148 2.75 31.45 18.94
C LEU A 148 1.89 30.83 20.06
N GLY A 149 2.11 29.55 20.31
CA GLY A 149 1.99 28.92 21.62
C GLY A 149 3.30 28.21 21.94
N ASN A 150 4.05 28.69 22.93
CA ASN A 150 5.37 28.17 23.30
C ASN A 150 5.30 26.69 23.75
N PRO A 151 6.29 25.83 23.40
CA PRO A 151 6.33 24.45 23.87
C PRO A 151 6.88 24.36 25.32
N CYS A 152 6.19 23.61 26.18
CA CYS A 152 6.71 23.18 27.48
C CYS A 152 7.89 22.21 27.29
N PRO A 153 8.99 22.35 28.06
CA PRO A 153 10.13 21.44 27.98
C PRO A 153 9.90 20.21 28.87
N ASN A 154 10.41 19.05 28.43
CA ASN A 154 10.46 17.74 29.10
C ASN A 154 9.30 16.77 28.85
N LEU A 155 9.37 16.02 27.74
CA LEU A 155 8.91 14.62 27.69
C LEU A 155 9.73 13.83 26.65
N SER A 156 10.27 12.69 27.05
CA SER A 156 11.13 11.80 26.26
C SER A 156 10.34 10.93 25.26
N PRO A 157 10.95 10.45 24.16
CA PRO A 157 10.23 9.97 22.99
C PRO A 157 9.91 8.47 23.07
N LYS A 158 8.82 8.10 23.76
CA LYS A 158 8.15 6.80 23.59
C LYS A 158 6.67 6.95 23.87
N THR A 159 5.84 7.20 22.85
CA THR A 159 4.42 6.80 22.73
C THR A 159 3.85 7.45 21.46
N LEU A 160 3.54 6.64 20.45
CA LEU A 160 2.72 7.06 19.30
C LEU A 160 1.26 7.13 19.79
N ARG A 161 0.76 8.32 20.13
CA ARG A 161 -0.66 8.52 20.49
C ARG A 161 -1.51 8.56 19.22
N ILE A 162 -2.38 7.57 19.07
CA ILE A 162 -3.52 7.61 18.15
C ILE A 162 -4.54 8.58 18.75
N SER A 163 -4.94 9.61 18.00
CA SER A 163 -5.98 10.55 18.39
C SER A 163 -7.33 9.83 18.52
N GLN A 164 -7.89 9.79 19.73
CA GLN A 164 -9.31 9.47 19.91
C GLN A 164 -10.16 10.71 19.56
N PRO A 165 -11.33 10.56 18.92
CA PRO A 165 -12.34 11.62 18.89
C PRO A 165 -13.03 11.75 20.27
N PRO A 166 -13.61 12.92 20.60
CA PRO A 166 -14.01 13.25 21.97
C PRO A 166 -15.21 12.42 22.45
N LEU A 167 -15.14 11.96 23.71
CA LEU A 167 -16.29 11.48 24.45
C LEU A 167 -17.34 12.61 24.58
N PHE A 168 -18.57 12.34 24.14
CA PHE A 168 -19.71 13.18 24.50
C PHE A 168 -20.07 12.97 25.99
N PRO A 169 -20.39 14.03 26.75
CA PRO A 169 -20.72 13.93 28.16
C PRO A 169 -22.12 13.34 28.37
N SER A 170 -22.21 12.51 29.41
CA SER A 170 -23.43 11.93 29.98
C SER A 170 -24.53 12.97 30.21
N GLN A 171 -25.73 12.71 29.69
CA GLN A 171 -26.96 13.22 30.29
C GLN A 171 -28.01 12.11 30.28
N THR A 172 -28.23 11.52 31.45
CA THR A 172 -29.47 10.86 31.84
C THR A 172 -30.24 11.82 32.74
N PRO A 173 -31.56 11.98 32.57
CA PRO A 173 -32.45 12.16 33.71
C PRO A 173 -32.72 10.83 34.43
#